data_AF-A0A9N9J711-F1
#
_entry.id   AF-A0A9N9J711-F1
#
_cell.length_a   1.000
_cell.length_b   1.000
_cell.length_c   1.000
_cell.angle_alpha   90.00
_cell.angle_beta   90.00
_cell.angle_gamma   90.00
#
_symmetry.space_group_name_H-M   'P 1'
#
loop_
_entity.id
_entity.type
_entity.pdbx_description
1 polymer ?
#
loop_
_entity_poly.entity_id
_entity_poly.type
_entity_poly.pdbx_seq_one_letter_code
_entity_poly.pdbx_strand_id
1 'polypeptide(L)' 'YFQKFLLKFEQQQISVRLLSKLSNEDFNKCGVETIGARQTLREYAAKYNIIFTSHDKL' A
#
# COMPACT_ATOMS: atom_id res chain seq x y z
N TYR A 1 1.24 14.16 -5.09
CA TYR A 1 0.37 13.10 -5.66
C TYR A 1 0.23 11.88 -4.72
N PHE A 2 1.32 11.35 -4.17
CA PHE A 2 1.33 10.13 -3.34
C PHE A 2 0.67 10.25 -1.93
N GLN A 3 0.87 11.35 -1.21
CA GLN A 3 0.20 11.58 0.09
C GLN A 3 -1.33 11.59 -0.03
N LYS A 4 -1.88 12.18 -1.11
CA LYS A 4 -3.32 12.12 -1.41
C LYS A 4 -3.82 10.69 -1.62
N PHE A 5 -2.96 9.80 -2.11
CA PHE A 5 -3.29 8.40 -2.32
C PHE A 5 -3.31 7.64 -0.99
N LEU A 6 -2.30 7.82 -0.14
CA LEU A 6 -2.27 7.25 1.21
C LEU A 6 -3.48 7.71 2.05
N LEU A 7 -3.85 8.99 1.96
CA LEU A 7 -5.01 9.54 2.65
C LEU A 7 -6.32 8.83 2.22
N LYS A 8 -6.48 8.52 0.93
CA LYS A 8 -7.65 7.78 0.43
C LYS A 8 -7.69 6.34 0.96
N PHE A 9 -6.54 5.68 1.09
CA PHE A 9 -6.46 4.32 1.65
C PHE A 9 -6.78 4.30 3.15
N GLU A 10 -6.27 5.28 3.89
CA GLU A 10 -6.57 5.47 5.31
C GLU A 10 -8.06 5.79 5.52
N GLN A 11 -8.64 6.67 4.69
CA GLN A 11 -10.08 6.97 4.70
C GLN A 11 -10.96 5.76 4.36
N GLN A 12 -10.47 4.84 3.53
CA GLN A 12 -11.15 3.59 3.18
C GLN A 12 -10.87 2.44 4.16
N GLN A 13 -10.14 2.70 5.25
CA GLN A 13 -9.64 1.69 6.21
C GLN A 13 -8.88 0.53 5.55
N ILE A 14 -8.35 0.73 4.35
CA ILE A 14 -7.55 -0.28 3.68
C ILE A 14 -6.17 -0.23 4.32
N SER A 15 -5.88 -1.21 5.16
CA SER A 15 -4.59 -1.32 5.82
C SER A 15 -3.46 -1.29 4.79
N VAL A 16 -2.47 -0.42 5.01
CA VAL A 16 -1.23 -0.36 4.22
C VAL A 16 -0.56 -1.75 4.17
N ARG A 17 -0.80 -2.61 5.16
CA ARG A 17 -0.32 -4.00 5.15
C ARG A 17 -0.92 -4.83 4.01
N LEU A 18 -2.18 -4.58 3.67
CA LEU A 18 -2.91 -5.26 2.60
C LEU A 18 -2.52 -4.78 1.21
N LEU A 19 -1.96 -3.56 1.07
CA LEU A 19 -1.42 -3.06 -0.20
C LEU A 19 -0.37 -3.99 -0.81
N SER A 20 0.46 -4.62 0.03
CA SER A 20 1.45 -5.61 -0.42
C SER A 20 0.82 -6.87 -1.02
N LYS A 21 -0.46 -7.13 -0.72
CA LYS A 21 -1.23 -8.30 -1.14
C LYS A 21 -2.21 -8.01 -2.28
N LEU A 22 -2.35 -6.75 -2.71
CA LEU A 22 -3.26 -6.36 -3.77
C LEU A 22 -2.78 -6.85 -5.14
N SER A 23 -3.71 -7.38 -5.93
CA SER A 23 -3.47 -7.73 -7.31
C SER A 23 -3.39 -6.49 -8.19
N ASN A 24 -2.84 -6.62 -9.41
CA ASN A 24 -2.85 -5.52 -10.38
C ASN A 24 -4.27 -5.06 -10.74
N GLU A 25 -5.24 -5.99 -10.70
CA GLU A 25 -6.64 -5.67 -10.95
C GLU A 25 -7.24 -4.82 -9.81
N ASP A 26 -6.89 -5.12 -8.57
CA ASP A 26 -7.30 -4.30 -7.42
C ASP A 26 -6.69 -2.90 -7.49
N PHE A 27 -5.43 -2.80 -7.89
CA PHE A 27 -4.79 -1.51 -8.14
C PHE A 27 -5.52 -0.70 -9.23
N ASN A 28 -6.02 -1.35 -10.29
CA ASN A 28 -6.83 -0.69 -11.32
C ASN A 28 -8.17 -0.21 -10.77
N LYS A 29 -8.87 -1.01 -9.95
CA LYS A 29 -10.12 -0.59 -9.29
C LYS A 29 -9.91 0.61 -8.36
N CYS A 30 -8.71 0.75 -7.81
CA CYS A 30 -8.29 1.91 -7.02
C CYS A 30 -7.76 3.11 -7.85
N GLY A 31 -7.80 3.04 -9.18
CA GLY A 31 -7.32 4.10 -10.08
C GLY A 31 -5.80 4.21 -10.18
N VAL A 32 -5.05 3.13 -9.86
CA VAL A 32 -3.59 3.05 -10.03
C VAL A 32 -3.27 2.33 -11.32
N GLU A 33 -3.19 3.11 -12.40
CA GLU A 33 -3.08 2.59 -13.76
C GLU A 33 -1.63 2.36 -14.19
N THR A 34 -0.67 3.08 -13.58
CA THR A 34 0.73 3.00 -13.99
C THR A 34 1.48 1.89 -13.24
N ILE A 35 2.30 1.14 -13.99
CA ILE A 35 3.14 0.06 -13.44
C ILE A 35 4.08 0.61 -12.36
N GLY A 36 4.68 1.78 -12.60
CA GLY A 36 5.58 2.43 -11.65
C GLY A 36 4.91 2.78 -10.32
N ALA A 37 3.68 3.29 -10.34
CA ALA A 37 2.96 3.60 -9.10
C ALA A 37 2.61 2.31 -8.31
N ARG A 38 2.23 1.22 -8.99
CA ARG A 38 1.97 -0.07 -8.33
C ARG A 38 3.23 -0.62 -7.66
N GLN A 39 4.38 -0.54 -8.34
CA GLN A 39 5.67 -0.99 -7.81
C GLN A 39 6.06 -0.22 -6.54
N THR A 40 6.02 1.12 -6.59
CA THR A 40 6.32 1.98 -5.44
C THR A 40 5.41 1.68 -4.25
N LEU A 41 4.12 1.42 -4.48
CA LEU A 41 3.17 1.08 -3.42
C LEU A 41 3.47 -0.28 -2.78
N ARG A 42 3.84 -1.28 -3.58
CA ARG A 42 4.25 -2.60 -3.07
C ARG A 42 5.51 -2.51 -2.21
N GLU A 43 6.52 -1.78 -2.68
CA GLU A 43 7.77 -1.58 -1.95
C GLU A 43 7.54 -0.84 -0.63
N TYR A 44 6.68 0.19 -0.64
CA TYR A 44 6.33 0.92 0.57
C TYR A 44 5.58 0.03 1.57
N ALA A 45 4.60 -0.74 1.10
CA ALA A 45 3.85 -1.67 1.93
C ALA A 45 4.76 -2.76 2.53
N ALA A 46 5.72 -3.27 1.76
CA ALA A 46 6.73 -4.22 2.24
C ALA A 46 7.61 -3.60 3.34
N LYS A 47 8.14 -2.38 3.13
CA LYS A 47 8.93 -1.67 4.15
C LYS A 47 8.12 -1.41 5.43
N TYR A 48 6.87 -0.96 5.29
CA TYR A 48 6.00 -0.70 6.43
C TYR A 48 5.68 -1.98 7.22
N ASN A 49 5.45 -3.10 6.52
CA ASN A 49 5.25 -4.41 7.15
C ASN A 49 6.49 -4.89 7.92
N ILE A 50 7.69 -4.69 7.38
CA ILE A 50 8.95 -5.07 8.04
C ILE A 50 9.16 -4.25 9.32
N ILE A 51 8.90 -2.94 9.28
CA ILE A 51 9.02 -2.04 10.43
C ILE A 51 8.03 -2.45 11.53
N PHE A 52 6.78 -2.74 11.19
CA PHE A 52 5.76 -3.11 12.17
C PHE A 52 5.90 -4.53 12.71
N THR A 53 6.33 -5.51 11.90
CA THR A 53 6.63 -6.87 12.39
C THR A 53 7.84 -6.92 13.32
N SER A 54 8.72 -5.92 13.23
CA SER A 54 9.83 -5.74 14.18
C SER A 54 9.40 -5.08 15.50
N HIS A 55 8.29 -4.32 15.50
CA HIS A 55 7.75 -3.68 16.70
C HIS A 55 6.76 -4.53 17.50
N ASP A 56 6.18 -5.58 16.90
CA ASP A 56 5.27 -6.52 17.56
C ASP A 56 6.01 -7.63 18.35
N LYS A 57 7.35 -7.60 18.36
CA LYS A 57 8.23 -8.59 19.02
C LYS A 57 8.87 -8.12 20.33
N LEU A 58 8.37 -7.05 20.94
CA LEU A 58 8.79 -6.57 22.27
C LEU A 58 7.64 -6.63 23.27
#